data_AF-A0A2H3D4J0-F1
#
_entry.id   AF-A0A2H3D4J0-F1
#
_cell.length_a   1.000
_cell.length_b   1.000
_cell.length_c   1.000
_cell.angle_alpha   90.00
_cell.angle_beta   90.00
_cell.angle_gamma   90.00
#
_symmetry.space_group_name_H-M   'P 1'
#
loop_
_entity.id
_entity.type
_entity.pdbx_description
1 polymer ?
#
loop_
_entity_poly.entity_id
_entity_poly.type
_entity_poly.pdbx_seq_one_letter_code
_entity_poly.pdbx_strand_id
1 'polypeptide(L)' 'MSTKTGSTTQTNQQYDDNTRVPRRTPMACQFCRGRKLKCDGSRPSCANCGRRQIACTYQPVNAGQ' A
#
# COMPACT_ATOMS: atom_id res chain seq x y z
N MET A 1 -42.15 1.60 12.38
CA MET A 1 -41.53 1.30 11.08
C MET A 1 -40.02 1.35 11.27
N SER A 2 -39.36 0.18 11.36
CA SER A 2 -37.93 0.13 11.69
C SER A 2 -37.14 -0.33 10.47
N THR A 3 -36.34 0.60 9.96
CA THR A 3 -35.43 0.50 8.82
C THR A 3 -34.48 -0.69 8.95
N LYS A 4 -34.46 -1.54 7.93
CA LYS A 4 -33.56 -2.69 7.85
C LYS A 4 -32.56 -2.50 6.69
N THR A 5 -31.28 -2.58 7.09
CA THR A 5 -30.18 -3.22 6.36
C THR A 5 -29.47 -2.43 5.26
N GLY A 6 -28.43 -1.69 5.64
CA GLY A 6 -27.28 -1.44 4.77
C GLY A 6 -26.50 -2.74 4.58
N SER A 7 -26.34 -3.17 3.32
CA SER A 7 -25.56 -4.36 2.96
C SER A 7 -24.08 -3.98 2.85
N THR A 8 -23.32 -4.25 3.91
CA THR A 8 -21.86 -4.19 3.92
C THR A 8 -21.32 -5.49 3.30
N THR A 9 -20.92 -5.44 2.04
CA THR A 9 -20.26 -6.56 1.34
C THR A 9 -18.79 -6.62 1.73
N GLN A 10 -18.49 -7.52 2.66
CA GLN A 10 -17.32 -8.41 2.74
C GLN A 10 -15.98 -7.92 2.14
N THR A 11 -15.07 -7.48 3.00
CA THR A 11 -13.62 -7.65 2.80
C THR A 11 -13.06 -8.47 3.96
N ASN A 12 -12.85 -9.75 3.67
CA ASN A 12 -12.21 -10.72 4.54
C ASN A 12 -10.71 -10.40 4.64
N GLN A 13 -10.31 -9.69 5.68
CA GLN A 13 -8.90 -9.56 6.10
C GLN A 13 -8.84 -9.58 7.63
N GLN A 14 -9.03 -10.78 8.19
CA GLN A 14 -8.64 -11.11 9.55
C GLN A 14 -7.10 -11.06 9.62
N TYR A 15 -6.55 -10.07 10.34
CA TYR A 15 -5.18 -10.10 10.83
C TYR A 15 -5.25 -9.81 12.32
N ASP A 16 -5.02 -10.88 13.07
CA ASP A 16 -4.99 -10.93 14.51
C ASP A 16 -3.86 -10.07 15.11
N ASP A 17 -4.08 -9.79 16.37
CA ASP A 17 -3.47 -8.86 17.30
C ASP A 17 -1.93 -9.02 17.50
N ASN A 18 -1.28 -7.88 17.72
CA ASN A 18 -0.10 -7.75 18.57
C ASN A 18 1.23 -8.42 18.17
N THR A 19 1.72 -8.15 16.96
CA THR A 19 3.17 -7.92 16.78
C THR A 19 3.33 -6.78 15.79
N ARG A 20 3.96 -5.67 16.21
CA ARG A 20 4.31 -4.53 15.34
C ARG A 20 5.41 -4.91 14.34
N VAL A 21 5.25 -6.01 13.60
CA VAL A 21 6.08 -6.26 12.42
C VAL A 21 5.60 -5.24 11.40
N PRO A 22 6.41 -4.20 11.08
CA PRO A 22 6.03 -3.28 10.02
C PRO A 22 5.89 -4.16 8.79
N ARG A 23 4.69 -4.23 8.20
CA ARG A 23 4.44 -4.99 6.99
C ARG A 23 5.53 -4.61 6.00
N ARG A 24 6.52 -5.49 5.82
CA ARG A 24 7.67 -5.21 4.96
C ARG A 24 7.08 -4.97 3.60
N THR A 25 7.17 -3.74 3.12
CA THR A 25 6.62 -3.38 1.83
C THR A 25 7.40 -4.17 0.80
N PRO A 26 6.77 -5.14 0.11
CA PRO A 26 7.50 -6.09 -0.73
C PRO A 26 8.14 -5.38 -1.93
N MET A 27 7.70 -4.15 -2.23
CA MET A 27 8.10 -3.40 -3.40
C MET A 27 8.28 -1.91 -3.10
N ALA A 28 9.44 -1.37 -3.49
CA ALA A 28 9.64 0.07 -3.58
C ALA A 28 8.88 0.64 -4.79
N CYS A 29 8.32 1.85 -4.66
CA CYS A 29 7.75 2.57 -5.79
C CYS A 29 8.80 2.81 -6.89
N GLN A 30 8.36 3.04 -8.12
CA GLN A 30 9.21 3.21 -9.31
C GLN A 30 10.26 4.30 -9.12
N PHE A 31 9.88 5.44 -8.52
CA PHE A 31 10.80 6.53 -8.23
C PHE A 31 11.89 6.12 -7.22
N CYS A 32 11.49 5.53 -6.08
CA CYS A 32 12.44 5.08 -5.07
C CYS A 32 13.33 3.95 -5.62
N ARG A 33 12.78 3.06 -6.45
CA ARG A 33 13.52 1.97 -7.10
C ARG A 33 14.58 2.51 -8.06
N GLY A 34 14.21 3.42 -8.97
CA GLY A 34 15.14 4.03 -9.93
C GLY A 34 16.25 4.85 -9.25
N ARG A 35 15.94 5.50 -8.12
CA ARG A 35 16.91 6.26 -7.33
C ARG A 35 17.60 5.47 -6.21
N LYS A 36 17.33 4.17 -6.09
CA LYS A 36 17.85 3.30 -5.02
C LYS A 36 17.60 3.86 -3.61
N LEU A 37 16.48 4.56 -3.41
CA LEU A 37 16.04 5.11 -2.12
C LEU A 37 15.23 4.08 -1.34
N LYS A 38 15.28 4.18 -0.01
CA LYS A 38 14.39 3.41 0.87
C LYS A 38 12.94 3.87 0.65
N CYS A 39 12.09 2.96 0.19
CA CYS A 39 10.66 3.19 0.08
C CYS A 39 9.97 2.66 1.34
N ASP A 40 9.12 3.48 1.94
CA ASP A 40 8.26 3.12 3.08
C ASP A 40 6.94 2.46 2.64
N GLY A 41 6.70 2.38 1.33
CA GLY A 41 5.56 1.69 0.73
C GLY A 41 4.18 2.21 1.15
N SER A 42 4.07 3.39 1.76
CA SER A 42 2.77 3.97 2.08
C SER A 42 1.98 4.30 0.80
N ARG A 43 0.66 4.17 0.90
CA ARG A 43 -0.32 4.43 -0.15
C ARG A 43 -1.24 5.57 0.32
N PRO A 44 -1.61 6.53 -0.55
CA PRO A 44 -1.43 6.55 -2.01
C PRO A 44 -0.04 6.97 -2.50
N SER A 45 0.80 7.58 -1.65
CA SER A 45 2.16 8.02 -1.99
C SER A 45 3.11 7.73 -0.84
N CYS A 46 4.32 7.24 -1.15
CA CYS A 46 5.36 7.00 -0.15
C CYS A 46 5.83 8.31 0.48
N ALA A 47 6.35 8.29 1.71
CA ALA A 47 6.82 9.49 2.40
C ALA A 47 7.84 10.30 1.57
N ASN A 48 8.74 9.63 0.86
CA ASN A 48 9.69 10.30 -0.03
C ASN A 48 9.04 11.00 -1.21
N CYS A 49 8.04 10.38 -1.84
CA CYS A 49 7.34 10.94 -2.98
C CYS A 49 6.37 12.06 -2.54
N GLY A 50 5.68 11.87 -1.41
CA GLY A 50 4.79 12.88 -0.82
C GLY A 50 5.54 14.14 -0.41
N ARG A 51 6.70 14.02 0.25
CA ARG A 51 7.53 15.19 0.61
C ARG A 51 8.04 15.96 -0.60
N ARG A 52 8.26 15.28 -1.72
CA ARG A 52 8.74 15.86 -2.97
C ARG A 52 7.60 16.27 -3.91
N GLN A 53 6.35 15.98 -3.56
CA GLN A 53 5.16 16.22 -4.38
C GLN A 53 5.32 15.67 -5.81
N ILE A 54 5.89 14.47 -5.94
CA ILE A 54 6.07 13.77 -7.21
C ILE A 54 5.13 12.57 -7.35
N ALA A 55 4.96 12.10 -8.58
CA ALA A 55 4.20 10.89 -8.86
C ALA A 55 4.81 9.65 -8.16
N CYS A 56 3.98 8.96 -7.38
CA CYS A 56 4.34 7.72 -6.68
C CYS A 56 3.63 6.52 -7.32
N THR A 57 4.31 5.84 -8.22
CA THR A 57 3.74 4.68 -8.93
C THR A 57 4.39 3.39 -8.45
N TYR A 58 3.59 2.38 -8.12
CA TYR A 58 4.06 1.03 -7.81
C TYR A 58 3.69 0.12 -8.98
N GLN A 59 4.66 -0.20 -9.84
CA GLN A 59 4.45 -1.09 -10.98
C GLN A 59 4.92 -2.51 -10.62
N PRO A 60 4.06 -3.54 -10.60
CA PRO A 60 4.46 -4.90 -10.27
C PRO A 60 5.49 -5.45 -11.26
N VAL A 61 6.49 -6.17 -10.75
CA VAL A 61 7.53 -6.83 -11.58
C VAL A 61 7.15 -8.27 -11.88
N ASN A 62 6.10 -8.47 -12.68
CA ASN A 62 5.74 -9.80 -13.15
C ASN A 62 4.73 -9.76 -14.31
N ALA A 63 5.23 -9.95 -15.53
CA ALA A 63 4.76 -10.94 -16.51
C ALA A 63 5.59 -10.84 -17.81
N GLY A 64 6.63 -11.68 -17.99
CA GLY A 64 7.05 -12.09 -19.34
C GLY A 64 8.50 -11.87 -19.83
N GLN A 65 9.55 -11.95 -19.00
CA GLN A 65 10.94 -12.14 -19.48
C GLN A 65 11.73 -13.07 -18.56
#